data_AF-A0A857MIM6-F1
#
_entry.id   AF-A0A857MIM6-F1
#
_cell.length_a   1.000
_cell.length_b   1.000
_cell.length_c   1.000
_cell.angle_alpha   90.00
_cell.angle_beta   90.00
_cell.angle_gamma   90.00
#
_symmetry.space_group_name_H-M   'P 1'
#
loop_
_entity.id
_entity.type
_entity.pdbx_description
1 polymer ?
#
loop_
_entity_poly.entity_id
_entity_poly.type
_entity_poly.pdbx_seq_one_letter_code
_entity_poly.pdbx_strand_id
1 'polypeptide(L)'
;MKKDVEGVIRKRNLITKTRKTVMFWVAGASCVLGAALVVSFMLVQTIMFNGKVINMKKDTAQTLQDNIDAVPELEANIRQLNTNEQLASVGVTTEAKPIQSILDALPADENRLALGASLQQKLFAGIPGLSVDSLSVDPSADASQVEATEELPGGVKELAFSAAISGNSESLKLALQRLEKSIRAINVKSINATSSSSAVSLQITGTAYYLPAPNLELTKKEVKQ
;
A
#
# COMPACT_ATOMS: atom_id res chain seq x y z
N MET A 1 70.47 64.90 -31.81
CA MET A 1 70.37 63.48 -31.37
C MET A 1 69.75 63.27 -29.99
N LYS A 2 69.97 64.10 -28.95
CA LYS A 2 69.34 63.90 -27.62
C LYS A 2 67.82 64.22 -27.54
N LYS A 3 67.32 65.19 -28.32
CA LYS A 3 65.89 65.60 -28.31
C LYS A 3 64.94 64.54 -28.88
N ASP A 4 65.39 63.73 -29.83
CA ASP A 4 64.54 62.73 -30.49
C ASP A 4 64.30 61.50 -29.59
N VAL A 5 65.29 61.13 -28.78
CA VAL A 5 65.20 60.00 -27.84
C VAL A 5 64.19 60.28 -26.73
N GLU A 6 64.15 61.50 -26.21
CA GLU A 6 63.29 61.89 -25.09
C GLU A 6 61.80 61.99 -25.49
N GLY A 7 61.52 62.48 -26.72
CA GLY A 7 60.19 62.46 -27.30
C GLY A 7 59.66 61.05 -27.57
N VAL A 8 60.52 60.13 -28.02
CA VAL A 8 60.17 58.71 -28.23
C VAL A 8 59.91 58.00 -26.90
N ILE A 9 60.67 58.27 -25.85
CA ILE A 9 60.45 57.70 -24.51
C ILE A 9 59.13 58.21 -23.90
N ARG A 10 58.81 59.51 -24.02
CA ARG A 10 57.53 60.06 -23.56
C ARG A 10 56.33 59.47 -24.32
N LYS A 11 56.41 59.32 -25.65
CA LYS A 11 55.37 58.65 -26.43
C LYS A 11 55.19 57.19 -26.01
N ARG A 12 56.28 56.45 -25.78
CA ARG A 12 56.24 55.07 -25.28
C ARG A 12 55.63 54.95 -23.88
N ASN A 13 55.92 55.90 -22.98
CA ASN A 13 55.33 55.95 -21.64
C ASN A 13 53.84 56.32 -21.67
N LEU A 14 53.41 57.19 -22.58
CA LEU A 14 51.99 57.48 -22.78
C LEU A 14 51.25 56.28 -23.37
N ILE A 15 51.83 55.58 -24.34
CA ILE A 15 51.24 54.38 -24.95
C ILE A 15 51.10 53.26 -23.90
N THR A 16 52.12 53.04 -23.06
CA THR A 16 52.06 52.02 -22.00
C THR A 16 51.10 52.40 -20.88
N LYS A 17 51.00 53.69 -20.50
CA LYS A 17 50.02 54.17 -19.51
C LYS A 17 48.58 54.03 -20.01
N THR A 18 48.29 54.44 -21.25
CA THR A 18 46.97 54.27 -21.86
C THR A 18 46.60 52.78 -21.99
N ARG A 19 47.54 51.93 -22.43
CA ARG A 19 47.31 50.48 -22.51
C ARG A 19 46.97 49.89 -21.13
N LYS A 20 47.64 50.32 -20.07
CA LYS A 20 47.38 49.85 -18.69
C LYS A 20 46.02 50.31 -18.16
N THR A 21 45.61 51.56 -18.43
CA THR A 21 44.30 52.09 -18.01
C THR A 21 43.14 51.39 -18.73
N VAL A 22 43.29 51.11 -20.04
CA VAL A 22 42.29 50.33 -20.79
C VAL A 22 42.19 48.90 -20.26
N MET A 23 43.32 48.26 -19.93
CA MET A 23 43.33 46.90 -19.36
C MET A 23 42.60 46.83 -18.02
N PHE A 24 42.74 47.85 -17.16
CA PHE A 24 42.07 47.90 -15.86
C PHE A 24 40.55 48.04 -16.00
N TRP A 25 40.10 48.88 -16.94
CA TRP A 25 38.67 49.03 -17.24
C TRP A 25 38.05 47.76 -17.84
N VAL A 26 38.75 47.11 -18.77
CA VAL A 26 38.31 45.84 -19.37
C VAL A 26 38.25 44.72 -18.33
N ALA A 27 39.22 44.65 -17.41
CA ALA A 27 39.23 43.67 -16.33
C ALA A 27 38.10 43.90 -15.31
N GLY A 28 37.79 45.17 -15.00
CA GLY A 28 36.63 45.51 -14.18
C GLY A 28 35.31 45.10 -14.84
N ALA A 29 35.16 45.42 -16.13
CA ALA A 29 33.96 45.06 -16.89
C ALA A 29 33.76 43.54 -17.03
N SER A 30 34.84 42.77 -17.23
CA SER A 30 34.74 41.31 -17.35
C SER A 30 34.36 40.62 -16.04
N CYS A 31 34.83 41.14 -14.90
CA CYS A 31 34.46 40.63 -13.58
C CYS A 31 32.95 40.83 -13.31
N VAL A 32 32.41 42.01 -13.63
CA VAL A 32 30.97 42.31 -13.47
C VAL A 32 30.13 41.44 -14.41
N LEU A 33 30.56 41.27 -15.67
CA LEU A 33 29.88 40.38 -16.63
C LEU A 33 29.89 38.92 -16.18
N GLY A 34 31.02 38.45 -15.62
CA GLY A 34 31.12 37.09 -15.07
C GLY A 34 30.17 36.87 -13.89
N ALA A 35 30.12 37.80 -12.94
CA ALA A 35 29.20 37.73 -11.81
C ALA A 35 27.72 37.75 -12.27
N ALA A 36 27.37 38.58 -13.25
CA ALA A 36 26.02 38.65 -13.80
C ALA A 36 25.59 37.33 -14.47
N LEU A 37 26.48 36.66 -15.20
CA LEU A 37 26.20 35.37 -15.83
C LEU A 37 25.94 34.26 -14.80
N VAL A 38 26.74 34.19 -13.73
CA VAL A 38 26.55 33.18 -12.68
C VAL A 38 25.21 33.38 -11.97
N VAL A 39 24.84 34.63 -11.66
CA VAL A 39 23.54 34.95 -11.06
C VAL A 39 22.41 34.57 -12.01
N SER A 40 22.53 34.87 -13.30
CA SER A 40 21.52 34.49 -14.30
C SER A 40 21.34 32.97 -14.39
N PHE A 41 22.43 32.20 -14.32
CA PHE A 41 22.35 30.74 -14.36
C PHE A 41 21.67 30.17 -13.11
N MET A 42 22.04 30.64 -11.90
CA MET A 42 21.38 30.22 -10.65
C MET A 42 19.89 30.57 -10.64
N LEU A 43 19.51 31.72 -11.20
CA LEU A 43 18.11 32.16 -11.26
C LEU A 43 17.28 31.25 -12.17
N VAL A 44 17.83 30.85 -13.32
CA VAL A 44 17.18 29.87 -14.23
C VAL A 44 17.00 28.51 -13.55
N GLN A 45 18.03 28.00 -12.86
CA GLN A 45 17.92 26.74 -12.11
C GLN A 45 16.85 26.82 -11.02
N THR A 46 16.78 27.96 -10.32
CA THR A 46 15.77 28.21 -9.28
C THR A 46 14.36 28.27 -9.86
N ILE A 47 14.17 28.92 -11.01
CA ILE A 47 12.89 28.96 -11.72
C ILE A 47 12.45 27.55 -12.13
N MET A 48 13.35 26.74 -12.72
CA MET A 48 13.04 25.37 -13.10
C MET A 48 12.69 24.49 -11.89
N PHE A 49 13.44 24.63 -10.78
CA PHE A 49 13.18 23.88 -9.56
C PHE A 49 11.82 24.25 -8.94
N ASN A 50 11.53 25.55 -8.82
CA ASN A 50 10.24 26.02 -8.32
C ASN A 50 9.11 25.61 -9.26
N GLY A 51 9.31 25.65 -10.57
CA GLY A 51 8.37 25.14 -11.57
C GLY A 51 8.08 23.65 -11.38
N LYS A 52 9.13 22.83 -11.15
CA LYS A 52 8.98 21.40 -10.84
C LYS A 52 8.22 21.17 -9.53
N VAL A 53 8.52 21.93 -8.48
CA VAL A 53 7.82 21.84 -7.19
C VAL A 53 6.35 22.26 -7.33
N ILE A 54 6.06 23.33 -8.05
CA ILE A 54 4.69 23.79 -8.32
C ILE A 54 3.93 22.75 -9.14
N ASN A 55 4.56 22.13 -10.13
CA ASN A 55 3.92 21.08 -10.92
C ASN A 55 3.60 19.86 -10.05
N MET A 56 4.54 19.39 -9.23
CA MET A 56 4.27 18.29 -8.29
C MET A 56 3.18 18.64 -7.26
N LYS A 57 3.11 19.90 -6.80
CA LYS A 57 2.02 20.39 -5.93
C LYS A 57 0.67 20.41 -6.66
N LYS A 58 0.67 20.81 -7.93
CA LYS A 58 -0.52 20.82 -8.79
C LYS A 58 -1.00 19.39 -9.05
N ASP A 59 -0.09 18.45 -9.34
CA ASP A 59 -0.41 17.03 -9.53
C ASP A 59 -1.04 16.45 -8.26
N THR A 60 -0.46 16.75 -7.08
CA THR A 60 -1.02 16.29 -5.79
C THR A 60 -2.41 16.88 -5.53
N ALA A 61 -2.60 18.18 -5.78
CA ALA A 61 -3.91 18.82 -5.64
C ALA A 61 -4.93 18.25 -6.63
N GLN A 62 -4.50 17.92 -7.84
CA GLN A 62 -5.34 17.31 -8.86
C GLN A 62 -5.72 15.88 -8.48
N THR A 63 -4.77 15.04 -8.02
CA THR A 63 -5.09 13.71 -7.50
C THR A 63 -6.06 13.78 -6.31
N LEU A 64 -5.90 14.76 -5.41
CA LEU A 64 -6.85 14.97 -4.31
C LEU A 64 -8.23 15.37 -4.81
N GLN A 65 -8.31 16.26 -5.80
CA GLN A 65 -9.58 16.67 -6.41
C GLN A 65 -10.24 15.50 -7.14
N ASP A 66 -9.50 14.76 -7.96
CA ASP A 66 -9.98 13.58 -8.69
C ASP A 66 -10.51 12.50 -7.71
N ASN A 67 -9.81 12.28 -6.59
CA ASN A 67 -10.27 11.37 -5.55
C ASN A 67 -11.56 11.85 -4.86
N ILE A 68 -11.72 13.16 -4.64
CA ILE A 68 -12.95 13.75 -4.09
C ILE A 68 -14.10 13.62 -5.10
N ASP A 69 -13.83 13.87 -6.37
CA ASP A 69 -14.82 13.79 -7.45
C ASP A 69 -15.24 12.34 -7.73
N ALA A 70 -14.41 11.35 -7.39
CA ALA A 70 -14.76 9.92 -7.44
C ALA A 70 -15.68 9.47 -6.29
N VAL A 71 -15.76 10.21 -5.17
CA VAL A 71 -16.64 9.87 -4.03
C VAL A 71 -18.12 9.67 -4.44
N PRO A 72 -18.77 10.58 -5.20
CA PRO A 72 -20.16 10.38 -5.61
C PRO A 72 -20.35 9.16 -6.54
N GLU A 73 -19.36 8.84 -7.37
CA GLU A 73 -19.40 7.64 -8.21
C GLU A 73 -19.28 6.36 -7.36
N LEU A 74 -18.38 6.36 -6.37
CA LEU A 74 -18.28 5.27 -5.39
C LEU A 74 -19.58 5.10 -4.59
N GLU A 75 -20.22 6.21 -4.17
CA GLU A 75 -21.50 6.17 -3.48
C GLU A 75 -22.61 5.60 -4.37
N ALA A 76 -22.64 5.97 -5.65
CA ALA A 76 -23.57 5.43 -6.63
C ALA A 76 -23.37 3.92 -6.84
N ASN A 77 -22.13 3.46 -6.97
CA ASN A 77 -21.78 2.04 -7.08
C ASN A 77 -22.15 1.27 -5.80
N ILE A 78 -21.84 1.79 -4.62
CA ILE A 78 -22.26 1.19 -3.34
C ILE A 78 -23.78 1.07 -3.27
N ARG A 79 -24.52 2.09 -3.71
CA ARG A 79 -25.98 2.05 -3.73
C ARG A 79 -26.52 0.98 -4.68
N GLN A 80 -25.95 0.84 -5.88
CA GLN A 80 -26.32 -0.21 -6.83
C GLN A 80 -26.05 -1.62 -6.26
N LEU A 81 -24.87 -1.83 -5.67
CA LEU A 81 -24.50 -3.11 -5.05
C LEU A 81 -25.38 -3.41 -3.83
N ASN A 82 -25.75 -2.40 -3.04
CA ASN A 82 -26.65 -2.56 -1.89
C ASN A 82 -28.07 -2.93 -2.30
N THR A 83 -28.53 -2.51 -3.48
CA THR A 83 -29.86 -2.86 -4.03
C THR A 83 -29.91 -4.19 -4.78
N ASN A 84 -28.77 -4.88 -4.94
CA ASN A 84 -28.72 -6.13 -5.68
C ASN A 84 -29.26 -7.30 -4.83
N GLU A 85 -30.27 -7.99 -5.35
CA GLU A 85 -30.95 -9.11 -4.68
C GLU A 85 -30.01 -10.30 -4.40
N GLN A 86 -28.97 -10.52 -5.21
CA GLN A 86 -27.98 -11.58 -5.00
C GLN A 86 -27.06 -11.31 -3.81
N LEU A 87 -26.84 -10.03 -3.47
CA LEU A 87 -26.10 -9.64 -2.28
C LEU A 87 -27.00 -9.64 -1.05
N ALA A 88 -28.29 -9.29 -1.20
CA ALA A 88 -29.28 -9.35 -0.13
C ALA A 88 -29.48 -10.77 0.46
N SER A 89 -29.32 -11.83 -0.36
CA SER A 89 -29.43 -13.22 0.10
C SER A 89 -28.23 -13.70 0.93
N VAL A 90 -27.07 -13.03 0.81
CA VAL A 90 -25.84 -13.34 1.56
C VAL A 90 -25.72 -12.50 2.83
N GLY A 91 -26.56 -11.46 2.98
CA GLY A 91 -26.61 -10.62 4.18
C GLY A 91 -27.05 -11.42 5.42
N VAL A 92 -26.20 -11.43 6.46
CA VAL A 92 -26.43 -12.19 7.70
C VAL A 92 -27.56 -11.58 8.55
N THR A 93 -27.94 -10.32 8.29
CA THR A 93 -28.96 -9.58 9.05
C THR A 93 -29.88 -8.78 8.12
N THR A 94 -31.17 -8.74 8.44
CA THR A 94 -32.21 -8.03 7.67
C THR A 94 -32.09 -6.49 7.80
N GLU A 95 -31.32 -6.00 8.76
CA GLU A 95 -31.21 -4.59 9.14
C GLU A 95 -29.90 -3.90 8.66
N ALA A 96 -28.87 -4.67 8.28
CA ALA A 96 -27.60 -4.10 7.82
C ALA A 96 -27.46 -4.19 6.29
N LYS A 97 -26.77 -3.20 5.70
CA LYS A 97 -26.43 -3.19 4.27
C LYS A 97 -25.62 -4.46 3.93
N PRO A 98 -25.96 -5.24 2.88
CA PRO A 98 -25.24 -6.48 2.58
C PRO A 98 -23.72 -6.31 2.40
N ILE A 99 -23.29 -5.19 1.83
CA ILE A 99 -21.87 -4.86 1.66
C ILE A 99 -21.17 -4.68 3.02
N GLN A 100 -21.86 -4.12 4.02
CA GLN A 100 -21.31 -3.98 5.36
C GLN A 100 -21.11 -5.35 6.01
N SER A 101 -22.02 -6.31 5.78
CA SER A 101 -21.85 -7.68 6.25
C SER A 101 -20.64 -8.37 5.60
N ILE A 102 -20.34 -8.08 4.33
CA ILE A 102 -19.17 -8.63 3.63
C ILE A 102 -17.86 -7.99 4.12
N LEU A 103 -17.87 -6.68 4.36
CA LEU A 103 -16.71 -5.98 4.93
C LEU A 103 -16.45 -6.40 6.38
N ASP A 104 -17.50 -6.63 7.17
CA ASP A 104 -17.35 -7.13 8.55
C ASP A 104 -16.92 -8.62 8.58
N ALA A 105 -17.30 -9.38 7.54
CA ALA A 105 -16.83 -10.74 7.35
C ALA A 105 -15.32 -10.84 7.03
N LEU A 106 -14.69 -9.72 6.65
CA LEU A 106 -13.31 -9.64 6.21
C LEU A 106 -12.49 -8.77 7.18
N PRO A 107 -11.77 -9.38 8.14
CA PRO A 107 -10.99 -8.61 9.10
C PRO A 107 -9.89 -7.80 8.41
N ALA A 108 -9.59 -6.62 8.98
CA ALA A 108 -8.55 -5.71 8.50
C ALA A 108 -7.12 -6.19 8.78
N ASP A 109 -6.96 -7.11 9.73
CA ASP A 109 -5.68 -7.63 10.20
C ASP A 109 -5.56 -9.12 9.95
N GLU A 110 -4.31 -9.58 9.77
CA GLU A 110 -3.94 -10.99 9.77
C GLU A 110 -4.04 -11.58 11.20
N ASN A 111 -5.26 -11.71 11.71
CA ASN A 111 -5.49 -12.11 13.10
C ASN A 111 -5.63 -13.63 13.23
N ARG A 112 -4.48 -14.31 13.15
CA ARG A 112 -4.33 -15.79 13.18
C ARG A 112 -4.77 -16.39 14.52
N LEU A 113 -4.40 -15.74 15.62
CA LEU A 113 -4.76 -16.16 16.97
C LEU A 113 -6.27 -16.08 17.19
N ALA A 114 -6.91 -14.99 16.74
CA ALA A 114 -8.36 -14.88 16.82
C ALA A 114 -9.07 -15.90 15.91
N LEU A 115 -8.48 -16.25 14.76
CA LEU A 115 -9.02 -17.32 13.91
C LEU A 115 -8.97 -18.67 14.65
N GLY A 116 -7.81 -19.05 15.19
CA GLY A 116 -7.66 -20.28 15.96
C GLY A 116 -8.58 -20.33 17.17
N ALA A 117 -8.66 -19.23 17.93
CA ALA A 117 -9.57 -19.11 19.05
C ALA A 117 -11.05 -19.16 18.63
N SER A 118 -11.43 -18.56 17.49
CA SER A 118 -12.81 -18.64 16.97
C SER A 118 -13.16 -20.07 16.57
N LEU A 119 -12.27 -20.78 15.87
CA LEU A 119 -12.47 -22.18 15.51
C LEU A 119 -12.63 -23.03 16.77
N GLN A 120 -11.72 -22.90 17.73
CA GLN A 120 -11.77 -23.67 18.98
C GLN A 120 -12.98 -23.30 19.86
N GLN A 121 -13.20 -22.02 20.14
CA GLN A 121 -14.13 -21.54 21.17
C GLN A 121 -15.56 -21.33 20.67
N LYS A 122 -15.75 -20.96 19.40
CA LYS A 122 -17.09 -20.70 18.84
C LYS A 122 -17.63 -21.86 18.00
N LEU A 123 -16.76 -22.65 17.35
CA LEU A 123 -17.21 -23.77 16.53
C LEU A 123 -17.18 -25.10 17.28
N PHE A 124 -16.16 -25.36 18.11
CA PHE A 124 -15.93 -26.69 18.68
C PHE A 124 -16.19 -26.82 20.19
N ALA A 125 -15.95 -25.79 21.01
CA ALA A 125 -16.02 -25.86 22.47
C ALA A 125 -17.44 -26.03 23.08
N GLY A 126 -18.49 -26.01 22.24
CA GLY A 126 -19.89 -26.03 22.68
C GLY A 126 -20.70 -27.20 22.14
N ILE A 127 -20.07 -28.32 21.78
CA ILE A 127 -20.74 -29.51 21.26
C ILE A 127 -20.39 -30.71 22.16
N PRO A 128 -21.37 -31.31 22.85
CA PRO A 128 -21.10 -32.48 23.68
C PRO A 128 -20.57 -33.64 22.82
N GLY A 129 -19.48 -34.25 23.26
CA GLY A 129 -18.84 -35.39 22.60
C GLY A 129 -18.00 -35.07 21.36
N LEU A 130 -17.54 -33.82 21.22
CA LEU A 130 -16.57 -33.39 20.20
C LEU A 130 -15.23 -33.05 20.87
N SER A 131 -14.15 -33.69 20.43
CA SER A 131 -12.77 -33.37 20.80
C SER A 131 -12.04 -32.73 19.62
N VAL A 132 -11.28 -31.68 19.90
CA VAL A 132 -10.34 -31.10 18.92
C VAL A 132 -9.00 -31.78 19.15
N ASP A 133 -8.57 -32.59 18.18
CA ASP A 133 -7.30 -33.33 18.26
C ASP A 133 -6.12 -32.45 17.84
N SER A 134 -6.28 -31.66 16.77
CA SER A 134 -5.29 -30.69 16.35
C SER A 134 -5.92 -29.51 15.64
N LEU A 135 -5.33 -28.33 15.82
CA LEU A 135 -5.71 -27.12 15.09
C LEU A 135 -4.44 -26.34 14.78
N SER A 136 -4.18 -26.17 13.49
CA SER A 136 -3.07 -25.35 12.99
C SER A 136 -3.64 -24.24 12.11
N VAL A 137 -3.30 -23.00 12.45
CA VAL A 137 -3.51 -21.84 11.60
C VAL A 137 -2.10 -21.45 11.13
N ASP A 138 -1.84 -21.64 9.85
CA ASP A 138 -0.51 -21.78 9.23
C ASP A 138 0.15 -23.17 9.25
N PRO A 139 -0.34 -24.12 8.44
CA PRO A 139 0.40 -25.37 8.24
C PRO A 139 1.73 -25.18 7.47
N SER A 140 2.13 -23.98 7.03
CA SER A 140 3.32 -23.78 6.19
C SER A 140 4.63 -23.51 6.97
N ALA A 141 4.60 -23.53 8.30
CA ALA A 141 5.83 -23.47 9.11
C ALA A 141 6.64 -24.79 9.06
N ASP A 142 6.03 -25.91 8.69
CA ASP A 142 6.73 -27.18 8.47
C ASP A 142 6.10 -27.96 7.31
N ALA A 143 6.91 -28.21 6.28
CA ALA A 143 6.65 -29.02 5.08
C ALA A 143 5.71 -28.42 4.01
N SER A 144 6.36 -27.92 2.94
CA SER A 144 5.97 -27.96 1.53
C SER A 144 4.50 -28.25 1.21
N GLN A 145 3.86 -27.28 0.53
CA GLN A 145 2.53 -27.32 -0.12
C GLN A 145 1.35 -26.70 0.66
N VAL A 146 1.48 -25.45 1.09
CA VAL A 146 0.38 -24.47 0.93
C VAL A 146 1.02 -23.10 0.72
N GLU A 147 1.14 -22.67 -0.53
CA GLU A 147 1.59 -21.31 -0.84
C GLU A 147 0.52 -20.31 -0.37
N ALA A 148 0.79 -19.61 0.73
CA ALA A 148 0.04 -18.43 1.13
C ALA A 148 0.65 -17.21 0.43
N THR A 149 0.49 -17.08 -0.90
CA THR A 149 0.92 -15.86 -1.62
C THR A 149 0.20 -15.64 -2.94
N GLU A 150 -1.12 -15.73 -2.98
CA GLU A 150 -1.89 -15.18 -4.10
C GLU A 150 -2.68 -13.97 -3.60
N GLU A 151 -2.24 -12.77 -3.99
CA GLU A 151 -3.05 -11.56 -3.86
C GLU A 151 -4.23 -11.69 -4.80
N LEU A 152 -5.41 -11.93 -4.22
CA LEU A 152 -6.66 -11.97 -4.97
C LEU A 152 -7.02 -10.56 -5.45
N PRO A 153 -7.76 -10.43 -6.56
CA PRO A 153 -8.21 -9.13 -7.06
C PRO A 153 -8.92 -8.34 -5.95
N GLY A 154 -8.48 -7.10 -5.73
CA GLY A 154 -8.98 -6.24 -4.66
C GLY A 154 -8.14 -6.22 -3.38
N GLY A 155 -6.95 -6.83 -3.37
CA GLY A 155 -6.00 -6.77 -2.23
C GLY A 155 -6.33 -7.74 -1.10
N VAL A 156 -7.23 -8.70 -1.34
CA VAL A 156 -7.61 -9.73 -0.37
C VAL A 156 -6.48 -10.77 -0.28
N LYS A 157 -6.14 -11.16 0.96
CA LYS A 157 -5.09 -12.13 1.26
C LYS A 157 -5.68 -13.39 1.90
N GLU A 158 -5.09 -14.55 1.58
CA GLU A 158 -5.50 -15.85 2.11
C GLU A 158 -4.72 -16.24 3.37
N LEU A 159 -5.41 -16.92 4.29
CA LEU A 159 -4.85 -17.50 5.51
C LEU A 159 -5.26 -18.97 5.61
N ALA A 160 -4.30 -19.87 5.42
CA ALA A 160 -4.55 -21.31 5.50
C ALA A 160 -4.74 -21.82 6.94
N PHE A 161 -5.65 -22.76 7.11
CA PHE A 161 -5.85 -23.49 8.37
C PHE A 161 -6.09 -24.98 8.12
N SER A 162 -5.76 -25.79 9.12
CA SER A 162 -6.07 -27.21 9.18
C SER A 162 -6.56 -27.57 10.59
N ALA A 163 -7.64 -28.34 10.68
CA ALA A 163 -8.24 -28.78 11.93
C ALA A 163 -8.54 -30.28 11.88
N ALA A 164 -8.15 -31.02 12.90
CA ALA A 164 -8.59 -32.39 13.15
C ALA A 164 -9.53 -32.41 14.36
N ILE A 165 -10.73 -32.93 14.15
CA ILE A 165 -11.79 -33.03 15.15
C ILE A 165 -12.36 -34.44 15.14
N SER A 166 -12.56 -35.01 16.31
CA SER A 166 -13.14 -36.33 16.51
C SER A 166 -14.42 -36.25 17.34
N GLY A 167 -15.38 -37.13 17.05
CA GLY A 167 -16.61 -37.18 17.83
C GLY A 167 -17.71 -38.05 17.25
N ASN A 168 -18.91 -37.92 17.82
CA ASN A 168 -20.11 -38.58 17.31
C ASN A 168 -20.59 -37.93 16.00
N SER A 169 -21.29 -38.70 15.15
CA SER A 169 -21.79 -38.24 13.84
C SER A 169 -22.69 -37.01 13.93
N GLU A 170 -23.56 -36.94 14.95
CA GLU A 170 -24.44 -35.79 15.19
C GLU A 170 -23.66 -34.54 15.60
N SER A 171 -22.64 -34.70 16.44
CA SER A 171 -21.77 -33.63 16.91
C SER A 171 -20.94 -33.04 15.77
N LEU A 172 -20.41 -33.89 14.88
CA LEU A 172 -19.68 -33.45 13.68
C LEU A 172 -20.57 -32.74 12.67
N LYS A 173 -21.80 -33.24 12.45
CA LYS A 173 -22.77 -32.55 11.59
C LYS A 173 -23.10 -31.15 12.13
N LEU A 174 -23.30 -31.03 13.44
CA LEU A 174 -23.56 -29.74 14.07
C LEU A 174 -22.34 -28.80 14.02
N ALA A 175 -21.12 -29.34 14.13
CA ALA A 175 -19.88 -28.58 13.96
C ALA A 175 -19.76 -28.02 12.54
N LEU A 176 -20.03 -28.84 11.52
CA LEU A 176 -20.02 -28.41 10.12
C LEU A 176 -21.12 -27.38 9.81
N GLN A 177 -22.33 -27.55 10.35
CA GLN A 177 -23.41 -26.56 10.22
C GLN A 177 -23.06 -25.22 10.89
N ARG A 178 -22.31 -25.23 12.00
CA ARG A 178 -21.82 -24.01 12.64
C ARG A 178 -20.69 -23.35 11.84
N LEU A 179 -19.83 -24.16 11.21
CA LEU A 179 -18.78 -23.66 10.32
C LEU A 179 -19.41 -22.98 9.09
N GLU A 180 -20.44 -23.57 8.49
CA GLU A 180 -21.21 -22.96 7.40
C GLU A 180 -21.86 -21.63 7.81
N LYS A 181 -22.37 -21.53 9.03
CA LYS A 181 -22.99 -20.29 9.57
C LYS A 181 -21.99 -19.29 10.13
N SER A 182 -20.69 -19.48 9.93
CA SER A 182 -19.69 -18.55 10.43
C SER A 182 -19.71 -17.24 9.64
N ILE A 183 -19.50 -16.12 10.35
CA ILE A 183 -19.47 -14.79 9.74
C ILE A 183 -18.17 -14.50 8.99
N ARG A 184 -17.15 -15.36 9.11
CA ARG A 184 -15.88 -15.20 8.38
C ARG A 184 -15.96 -15.99 7.08
N ALA A 185 -15.48 -15.41 5.99
CA ALA A 185 -15.35 -16.13 4.73
C ALA A 185 -14.32 -17.26 4.90
N ILE A 186 -14.80 -18.51 4.85
CA ILE A 186 -13.99 -19.72 4.97
C ILE A 186 -14.25 -20.57 3.72
N ASN A 187 -13.19 -20.90 2.99
CA ASN A 187 -13.22 -21.87 1.90
C ASN A 187 -12.64 -23.20 2.41
N VAL A 188 -13.44 -24.27 2.35
CA VAL A 188 -12.98 -25.61 2.70
C VAL A 188 -12.42 -26.28 1.44
N LYS A 189 -11.10 -26.54 1.43
CA LYS A 189 -10.40 -27.16 0.30
C LYS A 189 -10.53 -28.69 0.33
N SER A 190 -10.41 -29.30 1.51
CA SER A 190 -10.54 -30.74 1.66
C SER A 190 -11.12 -31.13 3.01
N ILE A 191 -11.87 -32.23 3.00
CA ILE A 191 -12.42 -32.88 4.18
C ILE A 191 -12.11 -34.38 4.07
N ASN A 192 -11.31 -34.90 4.99
CA ASN A 192 -11.01 -36.32 5.10
C ASN A 192 -11.70 -36.87 6.35
N ALA A 193 -12.59 -37.84 6.17
CA ALA A 193 -13.28 -38.50 7.27
C ALA A 193 -12.79 -39.94 7.42
N THR A 194 -12.36 -40.31 8.62
CA THR A 194 -12.02 -41.68 8.98
C THR A 194 -12.92 -42.16 10.12
N SER A 195 -13.50 -43.34 9.97
CA SER A 195 -14.39 -43.94 10.97
C SER A 195 -13.65 -45.07 11.67
N SER A 196 -13.52 -45.00 12.99
CA SER A 196 -12.94 -46.05 13.82
C SER A 196 -13.98 -46.55 14.82
N SER A 197 -14.57 -47.73 14.55
CA SER A 197 -15.54 -48.53 15.33
C SER A 197 -16.72 -47.84 16.04
N SER A 198 -16.55 -46.70 16.70
CA SER A 198 -17.58 -45.90 17.38
C SER A 198 -17.37 -44.38 17.29
N ALA A 199 -16.20 -43.91 16.85
CA ALA A 199 -15.87 -42.49 16.72
C ALA A 199 -15.48 -42.16 15.28
N VAL A 200 -15.90 -40.98 14.81
CA VAL A 200 -15.50 -40.45 13.50
C VAL A 200 -14.49 -39.35 13.73
N SER A 201 -13.35 -39.44 13.05
CA SER A 201 -12.33 -38.40 12.99
C SER A 201 -12.45 -37.67 11.65
N LEU A 202 -12.43 -36.35 11.70
CA LEU A 202 -12.59 -35.45 10.57
C LEU A 202 -11.40 -34.52 10.50
N GLN A 203 -10.68 -34.53 9.38
CA GLN A 203 -9.61 -33.59 9.09
C GLN A 203 -10.08 -32.62 8.02
N ILE A 204 -10.11 -31.34 8.36
CA ILE A 204 -10.57 -30.24 7.52
C ILE A 204 -9.37 -29.36 7.20
N THR A 205 -9.16 -29.06 5.91
CA THR A 205 -8.18 -28.07 5.47
C THR A 205 -8.88 -27.01 4.65
N GLY A 206 -8.59 -25.74 4.92
CA GLY A 206 -9.24 -24.61 4.27
C GLY A 206 -8.43 -23.33 4.30
N THR A 207 -8.98 -22.30 3.67
CA THR A 207 -8.44 -20.93 3.68
C THR A 207 -9.49 -19.95 4.19
N ALA A 208 -9.07 -19.06 5.06
CA ALA A 208 -9.82 -17.86 5.44
C ALA A 208 -9.24 -16.65 4.69
N TYR A 209 -9.95 -15.53 4.69
CA TYR A 209 -9.55 -14.33 3.96
C TYR A 209 -9.40 -13.12 4.91
N TYR A 210 -8.55 -12.16 4.55
CA TYR A 210 -8.44 -10.85 5.19
C TYR A 210 -8.12 -9.75 4.17
N LEU A 211 -8.48 -8.50 4.46
CA LEU A 211 -8.22 -7.34 3.58
C LEU A 211 -7.45 -6.29 4.37
N PRO A 212 -6.13 -6.12 4.14
CA PRO A 212 -5.36 -5.10 4.81
C PRO A 212 -5.88 -3.71 4.46
N ALA A 213 -5.97 -2.84 5.46
CA ALA A 213 -6.36 -1.46 5.25
C ALA A 213 -5.38 -0.75 4.30
N PRO A 214 -5.87 0.07 3.35
CA PRO A 214 -5.00 0.86 2.51
C PRO A 214 -4.21 1.86 3.36
N ASN A 215 -2.90 1.92 3.15
CA ASN A 215 -2.05 2.90 3.83
C ASN A 215 -2.23 4.28 3.17
N LEU A 216 -2.93 5.18 3.86
CA LEU A 216 -3.25 6.54 3.39
C LEU A 216 -2.22 7.59 3.85
N GLU A 217 -1.01 7.18 4.25
CA GLU A 217 0.00 8.12 4.70
C GLU A 217 0.54 9.01 3.57
N LEU A 218 0.45 10.33 3.77
CA LEU A 218 1.05 11.32 2.88
C LEU A 218 2.58 11.27 3.00
N THR A 219 3.23 10.59 2.07
CA THR A 219 4.69 10.54 2.01
C THR A 219 5.26 11.87 1.51
N LYS A 220 6.10 12.51 2.33
CA LYS A 220 6.80 13.73 1.95
C LYS A 220 7.93 13.39 0.98
N LYS A 221 7.80 13.79 -0.29
CA LYS A 221 8.84 13.64 -1.30
C LYS A 221 9.69 14.91 -1.37
N GLU A 222 10.95 14.82 -0.95
CA GLU A 222 11.92 15.89 -1.14
C GLU A 222 12.40 15.90 -2.60
N VAL A 223 12.25 17.04 -3.27
CA VAL A 223 12.83 17.25 -4.61
C VAL A 223 14.20 17.86 -4.39
N LYS A 224 15.27 17.15 -4.78
CA LYS A 224 16.64 17.69 -4.73
C LYS A 224 16.87 18.67 -5.89
N GLN A 225 17.62 19.75 -5.60
CA GLN A 225 18.06 20.77 -6.54
C GLN A 225 19.05 20.24 -7.59
#